data_AF-A0A2L1ULP2-F1
#
_entry.id   AF-A0A2L1ULP2-F1
#
_cell.length_a   1.000
_cell.length_b   1.000
_cell.length_c   1.000
_cell.angle_alpha   90.00
_cell.angle_beta   90.00
_cell.angle_gamma   90.00
#
_symmetry.space_group_name_H-M   'P 1'
#
loop_
_entity.id
_entity.type
_entity.pdbx_description
1 polymer ?
#
loop_
_entity_poly.entity_id
_entity_poly.type
_entity_poly.pdbx_seq_one_letter_code
_entity_poly.pdbx_strand_id
1 'polypeptide(L)'
;MIKRLIAGVTGIVILMLAVAIGLDQWISLRTQPYIYDEVQTLPHRQVGVVLGTSKYYRTGVINQYYLYRIQGAINAYNSGKVKYLLLSGDNAQQSYNEPSTMRRDLIAAGIPASDIVLDYAGFRTLDSIVRTRKVFDTNDFIIITQRFHCERALFIALHMGIQAQCFAVPSPKNMLTVRGREIFARLGALTDLYLLKREPRFLGPLIPIPAIHNIPDDAQGYPAVTPEQLLALQQQLEAEKKAAIAKAAADKAAAEKAAADKAAADEAARIKAEQEANEAAQAETEDAEPAPKPEPVKPVGRNPFQQ
;
A
#
# COMPACT_ATOMS: atom_id res chain seq x y z
N MET A 1 46.53 47.54 -8.32
CA MET A 1 46.48 46.10 -8.61
C MET A 1 45.13 45.47 -8.29
N ILE A 2 44.57 45.69 -7.09
CA ILE A 2 43.28 45.13 -6.64
C ILE A 2 42.12 45.41 -7.60
N LYS A 3 41.98 46.65 -8.12
CA LYS A 3 40.89 47.00 -9.06
C LYS A 3 40.91 46.19 -10.37
N ARG A 4 42.10 45.88 -10.89
CA ARG A 4 42.27 45.06 -12.11
C ARG A 4 41.94 43.58 -11.83
N LEU A 5 42.29 43.10 -10.63
CA LEU A 5 41.97 41.75 -10.19
C LEU A 5 40.46 41.57 -9.97
N ILE A 6 39.80 42.55 -9.33
CA ILE A 6 38.34 42.57 -9.17
C ILE A 6 37.66 42.57 -10.55
N ALA A 7 38.07 43.46 -11.47
CA ALA A 7 37.51 43.49 -12.82
C ALA A 7 37.69 42.17 -13.58
N GLY A 8 38.85 41.52 -13.43
CA GLY A 8 39.11 40.20 -14.01
C GLY A 8 38.18 39.11 -13.44
N VAL A 9 38.06 39.03 -12.12
CA VAL A 9 37.15 38.07 -11.46
C VAL A 9 35.70 38.32 -11.84
N THR A 10 35.25 39.58 -11.85
CA THR A 10 33.90 39.95 -12.29
C THR A 10 33.66 39.53 -13.74
N GLY A 11 34.63 39.75 -14.64
CA GLY A 11 34.54 39.31 -16.03
C GLY A 11 34.38 37.79 -16.16
N ILE A 12 35.14 37.01 -15.39
CA ILE A 12 35.04 35.55 -15.38
C ILE A 12 33.67 35.09 -14.87
N VAL A 13 33.15 35.70 -13.80
CA VAL A 13 31.82 35.37 -13.26
C VAL A 13 30.72 35.66 -14.29
N ILE A 14 30.79 36.80 -14.96
CA ILE A 14 29.83 37.15 -16.02
C ILE A 14 29.89 36.14 -17.18
N LEU A 15 31.09 35.75 -17.60
CA LEU A 15 31.27 34.75 -18.66
C LEU A 15 30.69 33.40 -18.25
N MET A 16 30.97 32.92 -17.03
CA MET A 16 30.41 31.66 -16.52
C MET A 16 28.88 31.70 -16.48
N LEU A 17 28.28 32.82 -16.06
CA LEU A 17 26.83 32.99 -16.05
C LEU A 17 26.25 32.98 -17.46
N ALA A 18 26.90 33.67 -18.41
CA ALA A 18 26.47 33.69 -19.81
C ALA A 18 26.52 32.29 -20.44
N VAL A 19 27.58 31.51 -20.15
CA VAL A 19 27.69 30.12 -20.61
C VAL A 19 26.60 29.24 -19.98
N ALA A 20 26.34 29.38 -18.68
CA ALA A 20 25.29 28.64 -17.98
C ALA A 20 23.90 28.89 -18.59
N ILE A 21 23.56 30.16 -18.85
CA ILE A 21 22.30 30.54 -19.51
C ILE A 21 22.26 30.03 -20.95
N GLY A 22 23.37 30.12 -21.69
CA GLY A 22 23.47 29.59 -23.05
C GLY A 22 23.22 28.08 -23.13
N LEU A 23 23.77 27.31 -22.19
CA LEU A 23 23.54 25.86 -22.09
C LEU A 23 22.09 25.53 -21.72
N ASP A 24 21.50 26.28 -20.79
CA ASP A 24 20.09 26.13 -20.41
C ASP A 24 19.15 26.40 -21.59
N GLN A 25 19.39 27.48 -22.34
CA GLN A 25 18.63 27.83 -23.53
C GLN A 25 18.81 26.78 -24.63
N TRP A 26 20.03 26.25 -24.80
CA TRP A 26 20.31 25.18 -25.75
C TRP A 26 19.52 23.90 -25.43
N ILE A 27 19.49 23.47 -24.16
CA ILE A 27 18.68 22.33 -23.71
C ILE A 27 17.19 22.56 -24.02
N SER A 28 16.69 23.77 -23.73
CA SER A 28 15.29 24.13 -23.96
C SER A 28 14.94 24.06 -25.44
N LEU A 29 15.78 24.62 -26.32
CA LEU A 29 15.59 24.58 -27.77
C LEU A 29 15.67 23.15 -28.34
N ARG A 30 16.58 22.32 -27.84
CA ARG A 30 16.76 20.94 -28.30
C ARG A 30 15.59 20.03 -27.94
N THR A 31 14.89 20.33 -26.84
CA THR A 31 13.80 19.49 -26.30
C THR A 31 12.41 19.99 -26.67
N GLN A 32 12.27 21.26 -27.07
CA GLN A 32 10.99 21.90 -27.41
C GLN A 32 10.10 21.08 -28.37
N PRO A 33 10.62 20.43 -29.45
CA PRO A 33 9.78 19.68 -30.37
C PRO A 33 9.07 18.47 -29.76
N TYR A 34 9.52 18.01 -28.58
CA TYR A 34 9.01 16.82 -27.90
C TYR A 34 8.15 17.17 -26.68
N ILE A 35 7.87 18.45 -26.45
CA ILE A 35 7.06 18.93 -25.31
C ILE A 35 5.70 19.38 -25.80
N TYR A 36 4.66 18.83 -25.19
CA TYR A 36 3.26 19.13 -25.48
C TYR A 36 2.59 19.71 -24.22
N ASP A 37 1.89 20.83 -24.34
CA ASP A 37 1.13 21.43 -23.24
C ASP A 37 -0.33 20.98 -23.22
N GLU A 38 -0.83 20.50 -24.35
CA GLU A 38 -2.23 20.10 -24.53
C GLU A 38 -2.34 18.60 -24.77
N VAL A 39 -3.32 17.97 -24.10
CA VAL A 39 -3.52 16.52 -24.23
C VAL A 39 -4.01 16.15 -25.63
N GLN A 40 -4.68 17.05 -26.33
CA GLN A 40 -5.25 16.83 -27.65
C GLN A 40 -4.15 16.60 -28.70
N THR A 41 -3.09 17.41 -28.64
CA THR A 41 -1.96 17.38 -29.57
C THR A 41 -0.91 16.33 -29.19
N LEU A 42 -0.98 15.78 -27.97
CA LEU A 42 -0.08 14.75 -27.47
C LEU A 42 -0.23 13.44 -28.26
N PRO A 43 0.81 12.93 -28.93
CA PRO A 43 0.76 11.63 -29.61
C PRO A 43 0.57 10.48 -28.62
N HIS A 44 -0.14 9.42 -29.01
CA HIS A 44 -0.31 8.25 -28.15
C HIS A 44 1.02 7.51 -27.94
N ARG A 45 1.28 7.06 -26.70
CA ARG A 45 2.28 6.04 -26.35
C ARG A 45 1.68 5.08 -25.34
N GLN A 46 2.15 3.84 -25.32
CA GLN A 46 1.57 2.84 -24.43
C GLN A 46 1.75 3.18 -22.94
N VAL A 47 2.88 3.77 -22.56
CA VAL A 47 3.24 4.05 -21.17
C VAL A 47 3.39 5.56 -20.92
N GLY A 48 2.76 6.04 -19.85
CA GLY A 48 2.97 7.36 -19.27
C GLY A 48 3.80 7.27 -17.98
N VAL A 49 4.97 7.90 -17.96
CA VAL A 49 5.84 7.98 -16.79
C VAL A 49 5.52 9.24 -15.99
N VAL A 50 4.93 9.07 -14.81
CA VAL A 50 4.68 10.19 -13.88
C VAL A 50 5.91 10.34 -12.98
N LEU A 51 6.63 11.44 -13.14
CA LEU A 51 7.78 11.73 -12.29
C LEU A 51 7.32 12.20 -10.91
N GLY A 52 7.96 11.66 -9.87
CA GLY A 52 7.64 11.89 -8.47
C GLY A 52 7.93 13.32 -7.99
N THR A 53 7.13 13.76 -7.04
CA THR A 53 7.33 14.97 -6.24
C THR A 53 6.56 14.81 -4.93
N SER A 54 6.98 15.48 -3.87
CA SER A 54 6.29 15.41 -2.59
C SER A 54 4.86 15.96 -2.69
N LYS A 55 3.88 15.22 -2.19
CA LYS A 55 2.45 15.59 -2.06
C LYS A 55 2.20 16.81 -1.20
N TYR A 56 3.02 17.02 -0.16
CA TYR A 56 2.90 18.15 0.75
C TYR A 56 4.18 18.97 0.75
N TYR A 57 4.04 20.29 0.87
CA TYR A 57 5.16 21.15 1.25
C TYR A 57 5.54 20.89 2.72
N ARG A 58 6.72 21.37 3.14
CA ARG A 58 7.16 21.28 4.55
C ARG A 58 6.17 21.91 5.53
N THR A 59 5.36 22.85 5.06
CA THR A 59 4.30 23.52 5.84
C THR A 59 3.03 22.67 6.00
N GLY A 60 2.95 21.48 5.38
CA GLY A 60 1.78 20.60 5.42
C GLY A 60 0.72 20.91 4.36
N VAL A 61 0.83 22.03 3.63
CA VAL A 61 -0.09 22.38 2.54
C VAL A 61 0.16 21.48 1.33
N ILE A 62 -0.90 21.13 0.61
CA ILE A 62 -0.79 20.33 -0.62
C ILE A 62 0.11 21.02 -1.65
N ASN A 63 1.02 20.24 -2.22
CA ASN A 63 1.90 20.69 -3.27
C ASN A 63 1.14 20.78 -4.59
N GLN A 64 1.02 21.99 -5.13
CA GLN A 64 0.36 22.22 -6.41
C GLN A 64 1.07 21.51 -7.57
N TYR A 65 2.40 21.37 -7.52
CA TYR A 65 3.13 20.59 -8.52
C TYR A 65 2.70 19.12 -8.54
N TYR A 66 2.43 18.55 -7.36
CA TYR A 66 1.93 17.19 -7.23
C TYR A 66 0.53 17.06 -7.82
N LEU A 67 -0.39 17.95 -7.42
CA LEU A 67 -1.77 17.96 -7.89
C LEU A 67 -1.83 18.02 -9.42
N TYR A 68 -1.09 18.94 -10.05
CA TYR A 68 -1.07 19.07 -11.50
C TYR A 68 -0.49 17.85 -12.21
N ARG A 69 0.47 17.13 -11.61
CA ARG A 69 1.00 15.88 -12.19
C ARG A 69 -0.01 14.75 -12.14
N ILE A 70 -0.70 14.58 -11.00
CA ILE A 70 -1.77 13.60 -10.86
C ILE A 70 -2.90 13.90 -11.84
N GLN A 71 -3.34 15.15 -11.91
CA GLN A 71 -4.38 15.55 -12.87
C GLN A 71 -3.93 15.34 -14.32
N GLY A 72 -2.68 15.67 -14.66
CA GLY A 72 -2.14 15.42 -15.99
C GLY A 72 -2.08 13.93 -16.35
N ALA A 73 -1.76 13.07 -15.38
CA ALA A 73 -1.76 11.62 -15.58
C ALA A 73 -3.18 11.08 -15.81
N ILE A 74 -4.16 11.55 -15.03
CA ILE A 74 -5.58 11.23 -15.23
C ILE A 74 -6.04 11.67 -16.62
N ASN A 75 -5.70 12.90 -17.02
CA ASN A 75 -6.10 13.44 -18.32
C ASN A 75 -5.49 12.62 -19.47
N ALA A 76 -4.20 12.27 -19.39
CA ALA A 76 -3.53 11.46 -20.40
C ALA A 76 -4.14 10.06 -20.51
N TYR A 77 -4.45 9.42 -19.38
CA TYR A 77 -5.08 8.10 -19.33
C TYR A 77 -6.51 8.13 -19.88
N ASN A 78 -7.36 9.02 -19.36
CA ASN A 78 -8.76 9.13 -19.77
C ASN A 78 -8.93 9.58 -21.22
N SER A 79 -7.96 10.30 -21.78
CA SER A 79 -7.95 10.69 -23.21
C SER A 79 -7.36 9.62 -24.12
N GLY A 80 -7.04 8.43 -23.59
CA GLY A 80 -6.47 7.32 -24.35
C GLY A 80 -5.08 7.63 -24.93
N LYS A 81 -4.34 8.58 -24.36
CA LYS A 81 -2.96 8.91 -24.79
C LYS A 81 -1.93 7.98 -24.18
N VAL A 82 -2.28 7.36 -23.05
CA VAL A 82 -1.51 6.30 -22.40
C VAL A 82 -2.44 5.19 -21.92
N LYS A 83 -1.93 3.96 -21.90
CA LYS A 83 -2.66 2.79 -21.38
C LYS A 83 -2.16 2.37 -20.00
N TYR A 84 -0.87 2.54 -19.72
CA TYR A 84 -0.27 2.22 -18.43
C TYR A 84 0.42 3.45 -17.85
N LEU A 85 0.38 3.57 -16.52
CA LEU A 85 1.08 4.61 -15.78
C LEU A 85 2.22 4.01 -14.98
N LEU A 86 3.45 4.43 -15.28
CA LEU A 86 4.63 4.14 -14.48
C LEU A 86 4.88 5.30 -13.51
N LEU A 87 4.75 5.05 -12.21
CA LEU A 87 4.93 6.05 -11.17
C LEU A 87 6.36 5.95 -10.63
N SER A 88 7.26 6.83 -11.06
CA SER A 88 8.68 6.79 -10.68
C SER A 88 9.00 7.90 -9.69
N GLY A 89 9.47 7.54 -8.51
CA GLY A 89 9.76 8.50 -7.45
C GLY A 89 10.67 7.92 -6.37
N ASP A 90 10.92 8.75 -5.36
CA ASP A 90 11.81 8.39 -4.26
C ASP A 90 11.06 7.54 -3.20
N ASN A 91 11.79 6.58 -2.62
CA ASN A 91 11.39 5.75 -1.48
C ASN A 91 12.51 5.66 -0.41
N ALA A 92 13.46 6.60 -0.38
CA ALA A 92 14.62 6.59 0.51
C ALA A 92 14.26 6.80 2.00
N GLN A 93 13.08 7.34 2.32
CA GLN A 93 12.62 7.51 3.69
C GLN A 93 11.46 6.55 3.99
N GLN A 94 11.61 5.73 5.03
CA GLN A 94 10.61 4.75 5.47
C GLN A 94 9.21 5.37 5.73
N SER A 95 9.17 6.66 6.07
CA SER A 95 7.95 7.43 6.36
C SER A 95 7.30 8.07 5.13
N TYR A 96 7.89 7.95 3.94
CA TYR A 96 7.39 8.63 2.74
C TYR A 96 7.69 7.86 1.45
N ASN A 97 6.67 7.20 0.91
CA ASN A 97 6.74 6.51 -0.37
C ASN A 97 5.95 7.30 -1.43
N GLU A 98 6.67 8.00 -2.31
CA GLU A 98 6.07 8.84 -3.36
C GLU A 98 5.23 7.99 -4.35
N PRO A 99 5.75 6.91 -4.97
CA PRO A 99 4.96 6.06 -5.87
C PRO A 99 3.68 5.50 -5.26
N SER A 100 3.72 4.99 -4.02
CA SER A 100 2.53 4.46 -3.34
C SER A 100 1.48 5.53 -3.04
N THR A 101 1.92 6.77 -2.81
CA THR A 101 1.02 7.92 -2.61
C THR A 101 0.33 8.31 -3.91
N MET A 102 1.11 8.42 -5.01
CA MET A 102 0.55 8.66 -6.35
C MET A 102 -0.43 7.56 -6.76
N ARG A 103 -0.10 6.29 -6.49
CA ARG A 103 -0.98 5.15 -6.79
C ARG A 103 -2.33 5.25 -6.09
N ARG A 104 -2.34 5.57 -4.79
CA ARG A 104 -3.60 5.74 -4.04
C ARG A 104 -4.46 6.84 -4.65
N ASP A 105 -3.87 7.98 -4.97
CA ASP A 105 -4.61 9.12 -5.51
C ASP A 105 -5.16 8.84 -6.92
N LEU A 106 -4.41 8.11 -7.76
CA LEU A 106 -4.85 7.70 -9.10
C LEU A 106 -5.95 6.63 -9.06
N ILE A 107 -5.85 5.66 -8.15
CA ILE A 107 -6.92 4.66 -7.93
C ILE A 107 -8.19 5.35 -7.42
N ALA A 108 -8.05 6.29 -6.47
CA ALA A 108 -9.18 7.07 -5.98
C ALA A 108 -9.83 7.92 -7.09
N ALA A 109 -9.09 8.29 -8.13
CA ALA A 109 -9.59 8.97 -9.32
C ALA A 109 -10.18 8.02 -10.38
N GLY A 110 -10.24 6.70 -10.11
CA GLY A 110 -10.89 5.70 -10.97
C GLY A 110 -9.96 4.95 -11.91
N ILE A 111 -8.63 5.13 -11.83
CA ILE A 111 -7.68 4.38 -12.66
C ILE A 111 -7.51 2.96 -12.09
N PRO A 112 -7.68 1.90 -12.90
CA PRO A 112 -7.49 0.52 -12.46
C PRO A 112 -6.08 0.28 -11.89
N ALA A 113 -6.03 -0.44 -10.77
CA ALA A 113 -4.77 -0.82 -10.14
C ALA A 113 -3.86 -1.68 -11.05
N SER A 114 -4.44 -2.42 -12.00
CA SER A 114 -3.74 -3.23 -13.00
C SER A 114 -2.95 -2.40 -14.00
N ASP A 115 -3.33 -1.14 -14.18
CA ASP A 115 -2.76 -0.25 -15.20
C ASP A 115 -1.67 0.65 -14.61
N ILE A 116 -1.35 0.47 -13.33
CA ILE A 116 -0.39 1.29 -12.58
C ILE A 116 0.79 0.43 -12.13
N VAL A 117 1.99 0.82 -12.55
CA VAL A 117 3.26 0.18 -12.18
C VAL A 117 4.09 1.16 -11.34
N LEU A 118 4.82 0.66 -10.35
CA LEU A 118 5.57 1.48 -9.40
C LEU A 118 7.08 1.32 -9.59
N ASP A 119 7.78 2.45 -9.63
CA ASP A 119 9.23 2.51 -9.61
C ASP A 119 9.72 3.29 -8.38
N TYR A 120 10.23 2.56 -7.40
CA TYR A 120 10.70 3.10 -6.12
C TYR A 120 12.17 3.55 -6.12
N ALA A 121 12.86 3.44 -7.25
CA ALA A 121 14.28 3.79 -7.37
C ALA A 121 14.51 4.99 -8.30
N GLY A 122 13.52 5.88 -8.41
CA GLY A 122 13.57 7.13 -9.17
C GLY A 122 14.20 8.29 -8.39
N PHE A 123 15.39 8.10 -7.80
CA PHE A 123 16.03 9.08 -6.91
C PHE A 123 16.47 10.37 -7.63
N ARG A 124 16.85 10.25 -8.91
CA ARG A 124 17.21 11.36 -9.79
C ARG A 124 16.44 11.23 -11.09
N THR A 125 16.31 12.33 -11.83
CA THR A 125 15.73 12.31 -13.18
C THR A 125 16.45 11.29 -14.09
N LEU A 126 17.77 11.19 -13.98
CA LEU A 126 18.56 10.17 -14.70
C LEU A 126 18.09 8.75 -14.34
N ASP A 127 17.90 8.46 -13.05
CA ASP A 127 17.50 7.12 -12.59
C ASP A 127 16.12 6.75 -13.17
N SER A 128 15.13 7.63 -13.08
CA SER A 128 13.78 7.39 -13.61
C SER A 128 13.77 7.13 -15.13
N ILE A 129 14.47 7.96 -15.90
CA ILE A 129 14.47 7.86 -17.37
C ILE A 129 15.18 6.59 -17.84
N VAL A 130 16.34 6.27 -17.27
CA VAL A 130 17.07 5.07 -17.68
C VAL A 130 16.39 3.80 -17.21
N ARG A 131 15.83 3.80 -15.99
CA ARG A 131 15.10 2.64 -15.48
C ARG A 131 13.84 2.37 -16.30
N THR A 132 13.13 3.40 -16.76
CA THR A 132 12.00 3.22 -17.68
C THR A 132 12.40 2.37 -18.90
N ARG A 133 13.57 2.65 -19.51
CA ARG A 133 14.08 1.86 -20.62
C ARG A 133 14.60 0.48 -20.20
N LYS A 134 15.48 0.42 -19.19
CA LYS A 134 16.25 -0.80 -18.87
C LYS A 134 15.51 -1.81 -17.98
N VAL A 135 14.57 -1.34 -17.18
CA VAL A 135 13.87 -2.12 -16.16
C VAL A 135 12.45 -2.39 -16.60
N PHE A 136 11.77 -1.36 -17.10
CA PHE A 136 10.37 -1.47 -17.54
C PHE A 136 10.22 -1.76 -19.03
N ASP A 137 11.34 -2.03 -19.71
CA ASP A 137 11.43 -2.41 -21.12
C ASP A 137 10.65 -1.49 -22.07
N THR A 138 10.62 -0.19 -21.76
CA THR A 138 9.87 0.79 -22.53
C THR A 138 10.80 1.85 -23.10
N ASN A 139 10.97 1.85 -24.42
CA ASN A 139 11.81 2.85 -25.10
C ASN A 139 11.06 4.10 -25.55
N ASP A 140 9.73 4.01 -25.67
CA ASP A 140 8.90 5.10 -26.12
C ASP A 140 7.73 5.37 -25.15
N PHE A 141 7.77 6.52 -24.52
CA PHE A 141 6.85 6.83 -23.42
C PHE A 141 6.60 8.32 -23.29
N ILE A 142 5.51 8.66 -22.60
CA ILE A 142 5.16 10.03 -22.27
C ILE A 142 5.63 10.34 -20.85
N ILE A 143 6.55 11.28 -20.70
CA ILE A 143 6.92 11.83 -19.40
C ILE A 143 5.82 12.83 -18.98
N ILE A 144 5.25 12.69 -17.80
CA ILE A 144 4.21 13.58 -17.27
C ILE A 144 4.80 14.37 -16.11
N THR A 145 5.12 15.63 -16.36
CA THR A 145 5.73 16.51 -15.36
C THR A 145 5.59 17.98 -15.76
N GLN A 146 6.19 18.91 -15.02
CA GLN A 146 6.17 20.32 -15.41
C GLN A 146 7.17 20.61 -16.53
N ARG A 147 6.89 21.64 -17.34
CA ARG A 147 7.74 22.10 -18.46
C ARG A 147 9.24 22.16 -18.14
N PHE A 148 9.61 22.78 -17.01
CA PHE A 148 11.02 22.89 -16.62
C PHE A 148 11.69 21.51 -16.42
N HIS A 149 10.95 20.53 -15.88
CA HIS A 149 11.44 19.19 -15.64
C HIS A 149 11.37 18.32 -16.90
N CYS A 150 10.40 18.58 -17.79
CA CYS A 150 10.33 17.98 -19.12
C CYS A 150 11.62 18.21 -19.89
N GLU A 151 12.10 19.45 -19.94
CA GLU A 151 13.32 19.81 -20.67
C GLU A 151 14.53 19.02 -20.15
N ARG A 152 14.72 18.89 -18.83
CA ARG A 152 15.81 18.05 -18.28
C ARG A 152 15.62 16.56 -18.59
N ALA A 153 14.42 16.04 -18.38
CA ALA A 153 14.13 14.62 -18.56
C ALA A 153 14.26 14.17 -20.03
N LEU A 154 13.75 14.98 -20.95
CA LEU A 154 13.89 14.76 -22.39
C LEU A 154 15.34 14.90 -22.85
N PHE A 155 16.10 15.84 -22.31
CA PHE A 155 17.51 15.97 -22.67
C PHE A 155 18.30 14.70 -22.33
N ILE A 156 18.05 14.13 -21.14
CA ILE A 156 18.62 12.84 -20.73
C ILE A 156 18.16 11.73 -21.69
N ALA A 157 16.85 11.66 -21.98
CA ALA A 157 16.29 10.64 -22.87
C ALA A 157 16.91 10.69 -24.27
N LEU A 158 17.01 11.88 -24.88
CA LEU A 158 17.61 12.09 -26.19
C LEU A 158 19.08 11.67 -26.23
N HIS A 159 19.86 12.04 -25.20
CA HIS A 159 21.26 11.63 -25.10
C HIS A 159 21.43 10.11 -25.03
N MET A 160 20.46 9.41 -24.45
CA MET A 160 20.47 7.96 -24.30
C MET A 160 19.74 7.22 -25.42
N GLY A 161 19.32 7.92 -26.48
CA GLY A 161 18.60 7.32 -27.61
C GLY A 161 17.23 6.77 -27.24
N ILE A 162 16.58 7.36 -26.23
CA ILE A 162 15.22 7.01 -25.77
C ILE A 162 14.22 7.92 -26.49
N GLN A 163 13.16 7.33 -27.03
CA GLN A 163 12.13 8.03 -27.80
C GLN A 163 11.02 8.56 -26.89
N ALA A 164 11.40 9.37 -25.90
CA ALA A 164 10.45 9.98 -24.99
C ALA A 164 9.85 11.28 -25.55
N GLN A 165 8.59 11.53 -25.20
CA GLN A 165 7.93 12.83 -25.32
C GLN A 165 7.48 13.30 -23.94
N CYS A 166 7.20 14.58 -23.74
CA CYS A 166 6.75 15.08 -22.45
C CYS A 166 5.42 15.80 -22.55
N PHE A 167 4.50 15.47 -21.65
CA PHE A 167 3.30 16.24 -21.38
C PHE A 167 3.57 17.23 -20.24
N ALA A 168 3.72 18.49 -20.59
CA ALA A 168 4.01 19.59 -19.68
C ALA A 168 2.74 20.05 -18.98
N VAL A 169 2.54 19.57 -17.75
CA VAL A 169 1.41 19.99 -16.91
C VAL A 169 1.60 21.42 -16.39
N PRO A 170 0.52 22.13 -16.02
CA PRO A 170 0.59 23.47 -15.45
C PRO A 170 1.52 23.58 -14.25
N SER A 171 2.02 24.80 -14.03
CA SER A 171 2.87 25.14 -12.89
C SER A 171 2.27 26.30 -12.08
N PRO A 172 2.54 26.39 -10.76
CA PRO A 172 2.18 27.54 -9.94
C PRO A 172 2.81 28.84 -10.43
N LYS A 173 2.20 29.99 -10.12
CA LYS A 173 2.62 31.31 -10.64
C LYS A 173 4.04 31.74 -10.24
N ASN A 174 4.51 31.37 -9.04
CA ASN A 174 5.80 31.81 -8.50
C ASN A 174 6.89 30.75 -8.73
N MET A 175 7.65 30.88 -9.83
CA MET A 175 8.63 29.87 -10.27
C MET A 175 10.09 30.34 -10.27
N LEU A 176 10.40 31.57 -9.86
CA LEU A 176 11.77 32.11 -10.00
C LEU A 176 12.83 31.26 -9.29
N THR A 177 12.55 30.82 -8.06
CA THR A 177 13.45 29.94 -7.29
C THR A 177 13.62 28.57 -7.95
N VAL A 178 12.54 28.03 -8.52
CA VAL A 178 12.55 26.76 -9.26
C VAL A 178 13.35 26.89 -10.54
N ARG A 179 13.19 27.99 -11.29
CA ARG A 179 13.96 28.29 -12.51
C ARG A 179 15.46 28.37 -12.21
N GLY A 180 15.86 29.09 -11.15
CA GLY A 180 17.26 29.15 -10.74
C GLY A 180 17.83 27.77 -10.40
N ARG A 181 17.12 26.99 -9.58
CA ARG A 181 17.50 25.60 -9.26
C ARG A 181 17.59 24.72 -10.51
N GLU A 182 16.71 24.94 -11.47
CA GLU A 182 16.65 24.16 -12.70
C GLU A 182 17.88 24.35 -13.57
N ILE A 183 18.40 25.58 -13.69
CA ILE A 183 19.66 25.85 -14.40
C ILE A 183 20.78 24.99 -13.81
N PHE A 184 20.95 25.00 -12.48
CA PHE A 184 21.96 24.17 -11.82
C PHE A 184 21.74 22.67 -12.03
N ALA A 185 20.48 22.22 -11.96
CA ALA A 185 20.15 20.81 -12.17
C ALA A 185 20.41 20.35 -13.62
N ARG A 186 20.22 21.22 -14.61
CA ARG A 186 20.54 20.94 -16.01
C ARG A 186 22.04 20.91 -16.28
N LEU A 187 22.79 21.83 -15.69
CA LEU A 187 24.26 21.78 -15.71
C LEU A 187 24.80 20.52 -15.02
N GLY A 188 24.18 20.12 -13.91
CA GLY A 188 24.43 18.85 -13.25
C GLY A 188 24.14 17.65 -14.16
N ALA A 189 23.01 17.66 -14.89
CA ALA A 189 22.69 16.62 -15.87
C ALA A 189 23.72 16.56 -17.02
N LEU A 190 24.16 17.71 -17.55
CA LEU A 190 25.24 17.75 -18.54
C LEU A 190 26.53 17.12 -18.02
N THR A 191 26.88 17.44 -16.77
CA THR A 191 28.07 16.88 -16.09
C THR A 191 27.93 15.38 -15.91
N ASP A 192 26.78 14.92 -15.42
CA ASP A 192 26.49 13.49 -15.21
C ASP A 192 26.55 12.70 -16.53
N LEU A 193 26.08 13.27 -17.65
CA LEU A 193 26.04 12.61 -18.95
C LEU A 193 27.37 12.65 -19.70
N TYR A 194 27.96 13.83 -19.87
CA TYR A 194 29.10 14.02 -20.78
C TYR A 194 30.46 13.85 -20.09
N LEU A 195 30.56 14.21 -18.80
CA LEU A 195 31.83 14.18 -18.07
C LEU A 195 31.95 12.91 -17.21
N LEU A 196 30.95 12.64 -16.38
CA LEU A 196 30.99 11.55 -15.40
C LEU A 196 30.39 10.24 -15.92
N LYS A 197 29.61 10.27 -17.01
CA LYS A 197 28.91 9.11 -17.61
C LYS A 197 28.23 8.23 -16.55
N ARG A 198 27.50 8.86 -15.64
CA ARG A 198 26.91 8.16 -14.49
C ARG A 198 25.83 7.19 -14.94
N GLU A 199 25.78 6.05 -14.28
CA GLU A 199 24.71 5.07 -14.43
C GLU A 199 23.65 5.23 -13.33
N PRO A 200 22.46 4.61 -13.51
CA PRO A 200 21.43 4.58 -12.48
C PRO A 200 21.92 3.87 -11.23
N ARG A 201 21.52 4.37 -10.07
CA ARG A 201 22.01 3.82 -8.80
C ARG A 201 21.54 2.38 -8.55
N PHE A 202 20.35 2.04 -9.02
CA PHE A 202 19.77 0.71 -8.91
C PHE A 202 19.09 0.35 -10.23
N LEU A 203 19.42 -0.82 -10.79
CA LEU A 203 18.75 -1.33 -11.99
C LEU A 203 17.74 -2.44 -11.66
N GLY A 204 17.99 -3.35 -10.73
CA GLY A 204 16.98 -4.35 -10.35
C GLY A 204 16.59 -5.29 -11.51
N PRO A 205 15.61 -6.19 -11.32
CA PRO A 205 15.17 -7.14 -12.34
C PRO A 205 14.30 -6.48 -13.42
N LEU A 206 14.22 -7.09 -14.61
CA LEU A 206 13.34 -6.65 -15.69
C LEU A 206 11.86 -6.89 -15.32
N ILE A 207 11.03 -5.85 -15.44
CA ILE A 207 9.59 -5.84 -15.14
C ILE A 207 8.88 -5.14 -16.32
N PRO A 208 8.69 -5.82 -17.47
CA PRO A 208 8.15 -5.20 -18.67
C PRO A 208 6.72 -4.69 -18.47
N ILE A 209 6.34 -3.65 -19.21
CA ILE A 209 4.99 -3.08 -19.21
C ILE A 209 4.43 -3.18 -20.64
N PRO A 210 3.38 -4.01 -20.89
CA PRO A 210 2.64 -4.84 -19.94
C PRO A 210 3.45 -6.06 -19.45
N ALA A 211 3.09 -6.57 -18.27
CA ALA A 211 3.73 -7.77 -17.72
C ALA A 211 3.51 -8.97 -18.65
N ILE A 212 4.60 -9.57 -19.11
CA ILE A 212 4.57 -10.77 -19.95
C ILE A 212 4.11 -11.93 -19.06
N HIS A 213 2.98 -12.53 -19.42
CA HIS A 213 2.49 -13.75 -18.78
C HIS A 213 2.89 -14.93 -19.67
N ASN A 214 3.95 -15.65 -19.29
CA ASN A 214 4.31 -16.89 -19.97
C ASN A 214 3.35 -17.99 -19.50
N ILE A 215 2.49 -18.44 -20.40
CA ILE A 215 1.67 -19.63 -20.18
C ILE A 215 2.59 -20.83 -20.44
N PRO A 216 2.79 -21.75 -19.47
CA PRO A 216 3.56 -22.96 -19.69
C PRO A 216 3.05 -23.74 -20.90
N ASP A 217 3.94 -24.34 -21.69
CA ASP A 217 3.54 -25.08 -22.91
C ASP A 217 2.65 -26.30 -22.60
N ASP A 218 2.72 -26.82 -21.37
CA ASP A 218 1.90 -27.90 -20.83
C ASP A 218 0.64 -27.42 -20.09
N ALA A 219 0.39 -26.11 -20.04
CA ALA A 219 -0.80 -25.57 -19.42
C ALA A 219 -2.05 -26.09 -20.14
N GLN A 220 -2.93 -26.75 -19.39
CA GLN A 220 -4.19 -27.25 -19.90
C GLN A 220 -4.99 -26.09 -20.52
N GLY A 221 -5.20 -26.16 -21.84
CA GLY A 221 -6.06 -25.23 -22.56
C GLY A 221 -7.52 -25.34 -22.11
N TYR A 222 -8.38 -24.48 -22.64
CA TYR A 222 -9.80 -24.54 -22.27
C TYR A 222 -10.45 -25.84 -22.81
N PRO A 223 -11.23 -26.58 -22.00
CA PRO A 223 -11.57 -26.30 -20.60
C PRO A 223 -10.46 -26.70 -19.60
N ALA A 224 -10.16 -25.78 -18.67
CA ALA A 224 -9.11 -25.95 -17.65
C ALA A 224 -9.39 -27.10 -16.65
N VAL A 225 -10.65 -27.57 -16.59
CA VAL A 225 -11.07 -28.73 -15.79
C VAL A 225 -11.99 -29.56 -16.67
N THR A 226 -11.67 -30.83 -16.85
CA THR A 226 -12.52 -31.75 -17.60
C THR A 226 -13.79 -32.09 -16.79
N PRO A 227 -14.92 -32.45 -17.46
CA PRO A 227 -16.13 -32.88 -16.75
C PRO A 227 -15.89 -34.04 -15.77
N GLU A 228 -14.95 -34.93 -16.08
CA GLU A 228 -14.56 -36.06 -15.23
C GLU A 228 -13.85 -35.59 -13.95
N GLN A 229 -12.91 -34.66 -14.07
CA GLN A 229 -12.23 -34.05 -12.92
C GLN A 229 -13.20 -33.26 -12.03
N LEU A 230 -14.18 -32.59 -12.63
CA LEU A 230 -15.23 -31.88 -11.90
C LEU A 230 -16.08 -32.85 -11.07
N LEU A 231 -16.48 -33.96 -11.67
CA LEU A 231 -17.27 -35.00 -11.00
C LEU A 231 -16.47 -35.64 -9.85
N ALA A 232 -15.20 -35.95 -10.08
CA ALA A 232 -14.31 -36.49 -9.06
C ALA A 232 -14.14 -35.52 -7.87
N LEU A 233 -13.95 -34.22 -8.14
CA LEU A 233 -13.86 -33.20 -7.10
C LEU A 233 -15.16 -33.09 -6.29
N GLN A 234 -16.30 -33.16 -6.97
CA GLN A 234 -17.61 -33.10 -6.32
C GLN A 234 -17.85 -34.30 -5.39
N GLN A 235 -17.46 -35.50 -5.84
CA GLN A 235 -17.50 -36.71 -5.02
C GLN A 235 -16.58 -36.60 -3.80
N GLN A 236 -15.38 -36.05 -3.97
CA GLN A 236 -14.44 -35.85 -2.86
C GLN A 236 -15.00 -34.86 -1.82
N LEU A 237 -15.53 -33.72 -2.27
CA LEU A 237 -16.16 -32.72 -1.39
C LEU A 237 -17.37 -33.30 -0.64
N GLU A 238 -18.18 -34.13 -1.29
CA GLU A 238 -19.28 -34.83 -0.63
C GLU A 238 -18.80 -35.82 0.43
N ALA A 239 -17.72 -36.56 0.16
CA ALA A 239 -17.12 -37.48 1.11
C ALA A 239 -16.54 -36.73 2.32
N GLU A 240 -15.81 -35.64 2.08
CA GLU A 240 -15.28 -34.77 3.14
C GLU A 240 -16.39 -34.16 3.99
N LYS A 241 -17.47 -33.69 3.36
CA LYS A 241 -18.64 -33.16 4.08
C LYS A 241 -19.32 -34.23 4.92
N LYS A 242 -19.50 -35.46 4.39
CA LYS A 242 -20.03 -36.59 5.16
C LYS A 242 -19.13 -36.94 6.34
N ALA A 243 -17.82 -36.99 6.15
CA ALA A 243 -16.86 -37.24 7.21
C ALA A 243 -16.89 -36.14 8.29
N ALA A 244 -17.01 -34.87 7.90
CA ALA A 244 -17.13 -33.75 8.81
C ALA A 244 -18.42 -33.81 9.64
N ILE A 245 -19.56 -34.17 9.02
CA ILE A 245 -20.84 -34.35 9.72
C ILE A 245 -20.76 -35.53 10.71
N ALA A 246 -20.19 -36.66 10.28
CA ALA A 246 -20.02 -37.82 11.15
C ALA A 246 -19.12 -37.51 12.35
N LYS A 247 -18.02 -36.77 12.13
CA LYS A 247 -17.14 -36.30 13.19
C LYS A 247 -17.86 -35.36 14.16
N ALA A 248 -18.61 -34.37 13.66
CA ALA A 248 -19.38 -33.46 14.49
C ALA A 248 -20.45 -34.17 15.32
N ALA A 249 -21.10 -35.21 14.77
CA ALA A 249 -22.06 -36.04 15.49
C ALA A 249 -21.38 -36.86 16.60
N ALA A 250 -20.21 -37.45 16.31
CA ALA A 250 -19.43 -38.18 17.31
C ALA A 250 -18.93 -37.27 18.44
N ASP A 251 -18.43 -36.08 18.10
CA ASP A 251 -17.98 -35.07 19.08
C ASP A 251 -19.15 -34.61 19.96
N LYS A 252 -20.35 -34.41 19.38
CA LYS A 252 -21.55 -34.06 20.14
C LYS A 252 -21.99 -35.19 21.08
N ALA A 253 -22.01 -36.45 20.60
CA ALA A 253 -22.36 -37.60 21.43
C ALA A 253 -21.36 -37.82 22.57
N ALA A 254 -20.07 -37.60 22.33
CA ALA A 254 -19.03 -37.64 23.36
C ALA A 254 -19.21 -36.54 24.41
N ALA A 255 -19.57 -35.33 23.99
CA ALA A 255 -19.86 -34.21 24.89
C ALA A 255 -21.11 -34.45 25.75
N GLU A 256 -22.19 -35.00 25.16
CA GLU A 256 -23.41 -35.35 25.88
C GLU A 256 -23.16 -36.46 26.92
N LYS A 257 -22.37 -37.48 26.57
CA LYS A 257 -21.97 -38.54 27.50
C LYS A 257 -21.11 -37.98 28.65
N ALA A 258 -20.12 -37.14 28.36
CA ALA A 258 -19.29 -36.52 29.38
C ALA A 258 -20.10 -35.62 30.34
N ALA A 259 -21.13 -34.92 29.83
CA ALA A 259 -22.04 -34.13 30.65
C ALA A 259 -22.92 -35.01 31.55
N ALA A 260 -23.42 -36.15 31.04
CA ALA A 260 -24.20 -37.10 31.82
C ALA A 260 -23.37 -37.78 32.92
N ASP A 261 -22.13 -38.20 32.60
CA ASP A 261 -21.21 -38.80 33.56
C ASP A 261 -20.86 -37.80 34.68
N LYS A 262 -20.66 -36.51 34.34
CA LYS A 262 -20.44 -35.45 35.33
C LYS A 262 -21.66 -35.20 36.21
N ALA A 263 -22.86 -35.13 35.63
CA ALA A 263 -24.09 -34.95 36.40
C ALA A 263 -24.34 -36.11 37.37
N ALA A 264 -24.05 -37.35 36.97
CA ALA A 264 -24.13 -38.51 37.85
C ALA A 264 -23.12 -38.45 39.01
N ALA A 265 -21.89 -37.98 38.74
CA ALA A 265 -20.88 -37.78 39.77
C ALA A 265 -21.25 -36.67 40.76
N ASP A 266 -21.78 -35.55 40.27
CA ASP A 266 -22.24 -34.42 41.08
C ASP A 266 -23.42 -34.83 41.98
N GLU A 267 -24.36 -35.63 41.47
CA GLU A 267 -25.48 -36.15 42.25
C GLU A 267 -25.02 -37.17 43.31
N ALA A 268 -24.11 -38.07 42.97
CA ALA A 268 -23.53 -39.00 43.93
C ALA A 268 -22.78 -38.27 45.07
N ALA A 269 -22.10 -37.17 44.75
CA ALA A 269 -21.45 -36.32 45.75
C ALA A 269 -22.45 -35.61 46.67
N ARG A 270 -23.59 -35.13 46.14
CA ARG A 270 -24.66 -34.54 46.96
C ARG A 270 -25.29 -35.55 47.91
N ILE A 271 -25.62 -36.75 47.41
CA ILE A 271 -26.17 -37.83 48.24
C ILE A 271 -25.20 -38.18 49.37
N LYS A 272 -23.90 -38.29 49.06
CA LYS A 272 -22.88 -38.56 50.07
C LYS A 272 -22.79 -37.44 51.12
N ALA A 273 -22.83 -36.17 50.70
CA ALA A 273 -22.79 -35.04 51.61
C ALA A 273 -24.05 -34.96 52.51
N GLU A 274 -25.23 -35.29 51.99
CA GLU A 274 -26.46 -35.39 52.78
C GLU A 274 -26.41 -36.53 53.80
N GLN A 275 -25.81 -37.67 53.44
CA GLN A 275 -25.58 -38.78 54.36
C GLN A 275 -24.62 -38.39 55.48
N GLU A 276 -23.47 -37.79 55.15
CA GLU A 276 -22.48 -37.30 56.12
C GLU A 276 -23.08 -36.23 57.05
N ALA A 277 -23.94 -35.34 56.54
CA ALA A 277 -24.62 -34.33 57.35
C ALA A 277 -25.69 -34.92 58.29
N ASN A 278 -26.43 -35.93 57.85
CA ASN A 278 -27.39 -36.63 58.70
C ASN A 278 -26.70 -37.45 59.80
N GLU A 279 -25.56 -38.07 59.51
CA GLU A 279 -24.73 -38.75 60.51
C GLU A 279 -24.17 -37.75 61.55
N ALA A 280 -23.74 -36.56 61.13
CA ALA A 280 -23.29 -35.50 62.03
C ALA A 280 -24.42 -34.95 62.92
N ALA A 281 -25.64 -34.78 62.37
CA ALA A 281 -26.81 -34.35 63.13
C ALA A 281 -27.26 -35.40 64.17
N GLN A 282 -27.07 -36.70 63.88
CA GLN A 282 -27.31 -37.78 64.84
C GLN A 282 -26.28 -37.78 65.98
N ALA A 283 -25.02 -37.43 65.69
CA ALA A 283 -23.98 -37.28 66.70
C ALA A 283 -24.22 -36.08 67.65
N GLU A 284 -24.76 -34.96 67.15
CA GLU A 284 -25.13 -33.81 68.01
C GLU A 284 -26.34 -34.09 68.92
N THR A 285 -27.19 -35.06 68.60
CA THR A 285 -28.30 -35.49 69.48
C THR A 285 -27.88 -36.42 70.62
N GLU A 286 -26.68 -37.02 70.60
CA GLU A 286 -26.16 -37.82 71.71
C GLU A 286 -25.50 -37.00 72.83
N ASP A 287 -25.11 -35.74 72.58
CA ASP A 287 -24.51 -34.84 73.59
C ASP A 287 -25.51 -33.81 74.18
N ALA A 288 -26.80 -33.90 73.86
CA ALA A 288 -27.84 -33.04 74.44
C ALA A 288 -28.35 -33.60 75.80
N GLU A 289 -27.84 -33.00 76.88
CA GLU A 289 -28.18 -33.24 78.29
C GLU A 289 -29.72 -33.11 78.56
N PRO A 290 -30.33 -34.01 79.35
CA PRO A 290 -31.78 -34.10 79.47
C PRO A 290 -32.40 -32.92 80.25
N ALA A 291 -33.50 -32.38 79.71
CA ALA A 291 -34.28 -31.30 80.31
C ALA A 291 -34.84 -31.64 81.71
N PRO A 292 -34.85 -30.68 82.66
CA PRO A 292 -35.25 -30.93 84.05
C PRO A 292 -36.76 -31.19 84.20
N LYS A 293 -37.09 -32.06 85.17
CA LYS A 293 -38.45 -32.54 85.49
C LYS A 293 -39.43 -31.39 85.84
N PRO A 294 -40.70 -31.47 85.39
CA PRO A 294 -41.73 -30.46 85.67
C PRO A 294 -42.23 -30.49 87.12
N GLU A 295 -42.41 -29.31 87.71
CA GLU A 295 -43.04 -29.08 89.02
C GLU A 295 -44.57 -29.33 88.98
N PRO A 296 -45.18 -29.76 90.10
CA PRO A 296 -46.57 -30.20 90.13
C PRO A 296 -47.58 -29.05 90.10
N VAL A 297 -48.51 -29.10 89.14
CA VAL A 297 -49.68 -28.21 89.06
C VAL A 297 -50.70 -28.61 90.13
N LYS A 298 -51.00 -27.68 91.04
CA LYS A 298 -52.02 -27.80 92.10
C LYS A 298 -53.45 -27.75 91.54
N PRO A 299 -54.43 -28.35 92.24
CA PRO A 299 -55.68 -28.81 91.66
C PRO A 299 -56.71 -27.72 91.38
N VAL A 300 -57.52 -28.00 90.34
CA VAL A 300 -58.71 -27.28 89.90
C VAL A 300 -59.73 -27.16 91.03
N GLY A 301 -59.96 -25.93 91.49
CA GLY A 301 -61.10 -25.53 92.29
C GLY A 301 -62.37 -25.52 91.43
N ARG A 302 -63.41 -26.20 91.93
CA ARG A 302 -64.74 -26.33 91.32
C ARG A 302 -65.55 -25.04 91.43
N ASN A 303 -66.36 -24.83 90.38
CA ASN A 303 -67.69 -24.19 90.39
C ASN A 303 -67.71 -22.71 90.82
N PRO A 304 -68.84 -21.99 90.76
CA PRO A 304 -70.17 -22.29 90.18
C PRO A 304 -70.60 -21.15 89.22
N PHE A 305 -71.80 -21.26 88.64
CA PHE A 305 -72.53 -20.25 87.84
C PHE A 305 -72.45 -20.37 86.31
N GLN A 306 -73.66 -20.38 85.75
CA GLN A 306 -74.08 -19.92 84.41
C GLN A 306 -73.82 -20.94 83.28
N GLN A 307 -74.84 -21.73 82.94
CA GLN A 307 -75.95 -21.44 81.99
C GLN A 307 -75.49 -21.43 80.55
#